data_AF-A0A1G5S4A4-F1
#
_entry.id   AF-A0A1G5S4A4-F1
#
_cell.length_a   1.000
_cell.length_b   1.000
_cell.length_c   1.000
_cell.angle_alpha   90.00
_cell.angle_beta   90.00
_cell.angle_gamma   90.00
#
_symmetry.space_group_name_H-M   'P 1'
#
loop_
_entity.id
_entity.type
_entity.pdbx_description
1 polymer ?
#
loop_
_entity_poly.entity_id
_entity_poly.type
_entity_poly.pdbx_seq_one_letter_code
_entity_poly.pdbx_strand_id
1 'polypeptide(L)'
;MKAFVKRAAKTLKPGGMFSVNYYGVVEEYGYWERILKDAGVNPAFAVEERVAMEQRQAQAKEMLSEFFREIEVDILPQPLRFTTVDELMERLNRRYPNSGKYIKANSKKLEEHFAQLLEKDGQVVVDIATIFYHCYK
;
A
#
# COMPACT_ATOMS: atom_id res chain seq x y z
N MET A 1 6.07 -9.76 15.24
CA MET A 1 6.99 -8.69 14.79
C MET A 1 7.90 -8.19 15.91
N LYS A 2 7.39 -7.63 17.01
CA LYS A 2 8.20 -7.03 18.11
C LYS A 2 9.36 -7.90 18.64
N ALA A 3 9.13 -9.20 18.85
CA ALA A 3 10.19 -10.12 19.29
C ALA A 3 11.34 -10.26 18.29
N PHE A 4 11.05 -10.18 16.98
CA PHE A 4 12.07 -10.22 15.93
C PHE A 4 12.90 -8.94 15.94
N VAL A 5 12.25 -7.77 15.99
CA VAL A 5 12.90 -6.46 16.06
C VAL A 5 13.80 -6.34 17.29
N LYS A 6 13.31 -6.76 18.47
CA LYS A 6 14.10 -6.82 19.69
C LYS A 6 15.36 -7.66 19.54
N ARG A 7 15.28 -8.80 18.84
CA ARG A 7 16.46 -9.65 18.55
C ARG A 7 17.42 -8.95 17.59
N ALA A 8 16.91 -8.35 16.51
CA ALA A 8 17.73 -7.59 15.57
C ALA A 8 18.50 -6.46 16.27
N ALA A 9 17.81 -5.64 17.06
CA ALA A 9 18.42 -4.54 17.82
C ALA A 9 19.48 -5.04 18.82
N LYS A 10 19.29 -6.21 19.45
CA LYS A 10 20.29 -6.80 20.34
C LYS A 10 21.56 -7.22 19.61
N THR A 11 21.44 -7.79 18.41
CA THR A 11 22.58 -8.30 17.62
C THR A 11 23.43 -7.18 17.00
N LEU A 12 22.84 -6.01 16.74
CA LEU A 12 23.58 -4.89 16.15
C LEU A 12 24.65 -4.35 17.10
N LYS A 13 25.83 -4.03 16.54
CA LYS A 13 26.87 -3.26 17.23
C LYS A 13 26.46 -1.78 17.32
N PRO A 14 27.07 -0.96 18.21
CA PRO A 14 26.88 0.48 18.21
C PRO A 14 27.12 1.07 16.81
N GLY A 15 26.21 1.92 16.32
CA GLY A 15 26.26 2.46 14.95
C GLY A 15 25.81 1.50 13.85
N GLY A 16 25.37 0.28 14.21
CA GLY A 16 24.77 -0.65 13.27
C GLY A 16 23.35 -0.24 12.87
N MET A 17 22.95 -0.64 11.65
CA MET A 17 21.65 -0.33 11.07
C MET A 17 20.82 -1.61 10.83
N PHE A 18 19.53 -1.54 11.13
CA PHE A 18 18.53 -2.50 10.70
C PHE A 18 17.59 -1.84 9.69
N SER A 19 17.45 -2.44 8.51
CA SER A 19 16.51 -1.98 7.48
C SER A 19 15.36 -2.97 7.36
N VAL A 20 14.13 -2.47 7.32
CA VAL A 20 12.94 -3.27 7.09
C VAL A 20 11.99 -2.57 6.14
N ASN A 21 11.49 -3.31 5.15
CA ASN A 21 10.32 -2.87 4.41
C ASN A 21 9.09 -3.18 5.28
N TYR A 22 8.28 -2.18 5.59
CA TYR A 22 7.05 -2.39 6.35
C TYR A 22 5.86 -1.75 5.66
N TYR A 23 4.67 -2.21 6.03
CA TYR A 23 3.41 -1.67 5.52
C TYR A 23 3.31 -0.17 5.78
N GLY A 24 2.69 0.54 4.84
CA GLY A 24 2.28 1.91 5.07
C GLY A 24 1.30 2.38 4.00
N VAL A 25 0.76 3.56 4.24
CA VAL A 25 -0.06 4.26 3.26
C VAL A 25 0.83 4.78 2.16
N VAL A 26 0.49 4.37 0.95
CA VAL A 26 1.12 4.77 -0.29
C VAL A 26 0.05 5.35 -1.21
N GLU A 27 0.47 6.13 -2.18
CA GLU A 27 -0.38 6.88 -3.12
C GLU A 27 -1.45 6.01 -3.77
N GLU A 28 -1.15 4.72 -3.95
CA GLU A 28 -2.07 3.69 -4.41
C GLU A 28 -3.46 3.71 -3.74
N TYR A 29 -3.54 3.94 -2.42
CA TYR A 29 -4.85 3.97 -1.75
C TYR A 29 -5.74 5.09 -2.31
N GLY A 30 -5.17 6.28 -2.47
CA GLY A 30 -5.89 7.44 -3.03
C GLY A 30 -6.30 7.20 -4.49
N TYR A 31 -5.45 6.52 -5.27
CA TYR A 31 -5.78 6.11 -6.63
C TYR A 31 -7.03 5.23 -6.66
N TRP A 32 -7.07 4.14 -5.87
CA TRP A 32 -8.21 3.23 -5.87
C TRP A 32 -9.48 3.85 -5.32
N GLU A 33 -9.40 4.67 -4.27
CA GLU A 33 -10.56 5.40 -3.75
C GLU A 33 -11.20 6.28 -4.82
N ARG A 34 -10.39 6.97 -5.63
CA ARG A 34 -10.86 7.79 -6.75
C ARG A 34 -11.48 6.94 -7.85
N ILE A 35 -10.80 5.87 -8.29
CA ILE A 35 -11.33 4.94 -9.29
C ILE A 35 -12.69 4.37 -8.90
N LEU A 36 -12.85 3.96 -7.63
CA LEU A 36 -14.12 3.45 -7.14
C LEU A 36 -15.22 4.52 -7.25
N LYS A 37 -14.94 5.75 -6.82
CA LYS A 37 -15.88 6.88 -6.92
C LYS A 37 -16.25 7.18 -8.38
N ASP A 38 -15.26 7.26 -9.26
CA ASP A 38 -15.44 7.61 -10.67
C ASP A 38 -16.24 6.53 -11.41
N ALA A 39 -16.07 5.26 -11.04
CA ALA A 39 -16.88 4.14 -11.54
C ALA A 39 -18.28 4.04 -10.89
N GLY A 40 -18.65 4.97 -9.99
CA GLY A 40 -19.94 4.95 -9.29
C GLY A 40 -20.07 3.79 -8.28
N VAL A 41 -18.98 3.40 -7.65
CA VAL A 41 -18.86 2.36 -6.61
C VAL A 41 -18.55 3.02 -5.26
N ASN A 42 -19.21 2.56 -4.19
CA ASN A 42 -18.95 3.10 -2.85
C ASN A 42 -17.52 2.73 -2.38
N PRO A 43 -16.64 3.70 -2.09
CA PRO A 43 -15.25 3.46 -1.71
C PRO A 43 -15.05 3.14 -0.22
N ALA A 44 -16.11 3.01 0.59
CA ALA A 44 -16.01 2.88 2.05
C ALA A 44 -15.00 1.81 2.51
N PHE A 45 -15.00 0.63 1.88
CA PHE A 45 -14.07 -0.45 2.23
C PHE A 45 -12.60 -0.07 1.96
N ALA A 46 -12.33 0.72 0.93
CA ALA A 46 -10.99 1.15 0.59
C ALA A 46 -10.50 2.23 1.57
N VAL A 47 -11.40 3.13 1.96
CA VAL A 47 -11.15 4.15 3.00
C VAL A 47 -10.85 3.49 4.35
N GLU A 48 -11.65 2.50 4.74
CA GLU A 48 -11.44 1.74 5.99
C GLU A 48 -10.08 1.03 6.00
N GLU A 49 -9.70 0.37 4.90
CA GLU A 49 -8.39 -0.30 4.80
C GLU A 49 -7.23 0.70 4.85
N ARG A 50 -7.36 1.89 4.21
CA ARG A 50 -6.36 2.96 4.32
C ARG A 50 -6.19 3.41 5.76
N VAL A 51 -7.28 3.73 6.45
CA VAL A 51 -7.24 4.18 7.86
C VAL A 51 -6.63 3.11 8.77
N ALA A 52 -7.00 1.84 8.58
CA ALA A 52 -6.40 0.72 9.31
C ALA A 52 -4.89 0.62 9.04
N MET A 53 -4.46 0.91 7.82
CA MET A 53 -3.04 0.91 7.45
C MET A 53 -2.27 2.09 8.05
N GLU A 54 -2.86 3.29 8.13
CA GLU A 54 -2.27 4.45 8.81
C GLU A 54 -1.99 4.13 10.28
N GLN A 55 -2.95 3.48 10.95
CA GLN A 55 -2.79 3.05 12.34
C GLN A 55 -1.67 2.03 12.49
N ARG A 56 -1.62 1.01 11.62
CA ARG A 56 -0.54 0.00 11.63
C ARG A 56 0.83 0.63 11.38
N GLN A 57 0.90 1.62 10.49
CA GLN A 57 2.13 2.35 10.19
C GLN A 57 2.62 3.14 11.41
N ALA A 58 1.72 3.86 12.08
CA ALA A 58 2.03 4.58 13.32
C ALA A 58 2.52 3.64 14.43
N GLN A 59 1.80 2.54 14.66
CA GLN A 59 2.17 1.52 15.65
C GLN A 59 3.52 0.86 15.35
N ALA A 60 3.84 0.64 14.07
CA ALA A 60 5.12 0.08 13.68
C ALA A 60 6.27 1.05 13.95
N LYS A 61 6.10 2.34 13.61
CA LYS A 61 7.11 3.36 13.93
C LYS A 61 7.34 3.47 15.43
N GLU A 62 6.27 3.49 16.24
CA GLU A 62 6.37 3.50 17.70
C GLU A 62 7.12 2.27 18.24
N MET A 63 6.78 1.08 17.75
CA MET A 63 7.44 -0.16 18.16
C MET A 63 8.92 -0.21 17.78
N LEU A 64 9.30 0.35 16.63
CA LEU A 64 10.71 0.48 16.23
C LEU A 64 11.46 1.45 17.17
N SER A 65 10.82 2.55 17.57
CA SER A 65 11.43 3.58 18.45
C SER A 65 11.73 3.05 19.86
N GLU A 66 11.10 1.94 20.27
CA GLU A 66 11.43 1.28 21.55
C GLU A 66 12.84 0.65 21.56
N PHE A 67 13.41 0.36 20.38
CA PHE A 67 14.66 -0.41 20.26
C PHE A 67 15.79 0.32 19.54
N PHE A 68 15.48 1.40 18.83
CA PHE A 68 16.42 2.15 18.00
C PHE A 68 16.37 3.63 18.37
N ARG A 69 17.52 4.31 18.31
CA ARG A 69 17.63 5.73 18.68
C ARG A 69 17.09 6.65 17.60
N GLU A 70 17.26 6.23 16.36
CA GLU A 70 16.93 7.00 15.17
C GLU A 70 16.26 6.08 14.16
N ILE A 71 15.22 6.62 13.52
CA ILE A 71 14.46 5.95 12.48
C ILE A 71 14.28 6.92 11.33
N GLU A 72 14.98 6.63 10.25
CA GLU A 72 14.79 7.30 8.98
C GLU A 72 13.79 6.52 8.14
N VAL A 73 12.98 7.23 7.36
CA VAL A 73 11.94 6.64 6.51
C VAL A 73 12.19 7.06 5.08
N ASP A 74 12.55 6.09 4.26
CA ASP A 74 12.75 6.28 2.83
C ASP A 74 11.55 5.74 2.05
N ILE A 75 11.09 6.54 1.10
CA ILE A 75 9.99 6.20 0.20
C ILE A 75 10.57 6.07 -1.20
N LEU A 76 10.53 4.86 -1.75
CA LEU A 76 10.97 4.58 -3.10
C LEU A 76 9.75 4.47 -4.03
N PRO A 77 9.54 5.41 -4.97
CA PRO A 77 8.49 5.31 -5.98
C PRO A 77 8.73 4.13 -6.91
N GLN A 78 7.68 3.37 -7.19
CA GLN A 78 7.71 2.18 -8.05
C GLN A 78 6.44 2.08 -8.90
N PRO A 79 6.11 3.09 -9.72
CA PRO A 79 4.86 3.13 -10.46
C PRO A 79 4.67 1.86 -11.29
N LEU A 80 3.44 1.33 -11.27
CA LEU A 80 3.06 0.16 -12.05
C LEU A 80 2.26 0.61 -13.26
N ARG A 81 2.61 0.04 -14.41
CA ARG A 81 1.90 0.24 -15.67
C ARG A 81 1.00 -0.95 -15.93
N PHE A 82 -0.23 -0.67 -16.33
CA PHE A 82 -1.23 -1.64 -16.75
C PHE A 82 -1.74 -1.29 -18.14
N THR A 83 -2.00 -2.32 -18.94
CA THR A 83 -2.43 -2.18 -20.33
C THR A 83 -3.73 -2.94 -20.62
N THR A 84 -4.22 -3.71 -19.66
CA THR A 84 -5.45 -4.48 -19.78
C THR A 84 -6.37 -4.28 -18.58
N VAL A 85 -7.68 -4.49 -18.80
CA VAL A 85 -8.69 -4.44 -17.74
C VAL A 85 -8.44 -5.55 -16.70
N ASP A 86 -8.04 -6.73 -17.15
CA ASP A 86 -7.78 -7.88 -16.27
C ASP A 86 -6.65 -7.59 -15.28
N GLU A 87 -5.55 -6.98 -15.73
CA GLU A 87 -4.45 -6.57 -14.84
C GLU A 87 -4.90 -5.57 -13.77
N LEU A 88 -5.76 -4.61 -14.14
CA LEU A 88 -6.30 -3.62 -13.21
C LEU A 88 -7.26 -4.25 -12.19
N MET A 89 -8.11 -5.17 -12.64
CA MET A 89 -9.01 -5.93 -11.78
C MET A 89 -8.25 -6.85 -10.83
N GLU A 90 -7.19 -7.51 -11.30
CA GLU A 90 -6.30 -8.32 -10.47
C GLU A 90 -5.62 -7.46 -9.41
N ARG A 91 -5.06 -6.31 -9.80
CA ARG A 91 -4.39 -5.41 -8.87
C ARG A 91 -5.34 -4.89 -7.79
N LEU A 92 -6.55 -4.50 -8.16
CA LEU A 92 -7.58 -4.04 -7.23
C LEU A 92 -7.94 -5.15 -6.21
N ASN A 93 -8.16 -6.39 -6.67
CA ASN A 93 -8.45 -7.52 -5.79
C ASN A 93 -7.27 -7.86 -4.87
N ARG A 94 -6.04 -7.80 -5.40
CA ARG A 94 -4.83 -8.01 -4.60
C ARG A 94 -4.65 -6.94 -3.54
N ARG A 95 -5.06 -5.69 -3.82
CA ARG A 95 -4.99 -4.60 -2.86
C ARG A 95 -6.02 -4.75 -1.74
N TYR A 96 -7.21 -5.23 -2.05
CA TYR A 96 -8.31 -5.40 -1.10
C TYR A 96 -8.77 -6.86 -1.01
N PRO A 97 -7.92 -7.78 -0.50
CA PRO A 97 -8.21 -9.22 -0.49
C PRO A 97 -9.45 -9.56 0.33
N ASN A 98 -9.77 -8.76 1.35
CA ASN A 98 -10.94 -8.95 2.21
C ASN A 98 -12.23 -8.37 1.60
N SER A 99 -12.14 -7.59 0.52
CA SER A 99 -13.26 -6.89 -0.09
C SER A 99 -13.69 -7.49 -1.43
N GLY A 100 -13.21 -8.69 -1.77
CA GLY A 100 -13.48 -9.33 -3.06
C GLY A 100 -14.97 -9.51 -3.38
N LYS A 101 -15.84 -9.66 -2.37
CA LYS A 101 -17.31 -9.70 -2.57
C LYS A 101 -17.84 -8.38 -3.12
N TYR A 102 -17.37 -7.25 -2.61
CA TYR A 102 -17.79 -5.90 -3.06
C TYR A 102 -17.25 -5.60 -4.46
N ILE A 103 -16.00 -5.96 -4.73
CA ILE A 103 -15.38 -5.81 -6.06
C ILE A 103 -16.15 -6.65 -7.08
N LYS A 104 -16.42 -7.92 -6.77
CA LYS A 104 -17.18 -8.83 -7.64
C LYS A 104 -18.59 -8.33 -7.91
N ALA A 105 -19.28 -7.81 -6.90
CA ALA A 105 -20.65 -7.27 -7.07
C ALA A 105 -20.70 -6.04 -8.00
N ASN A 106 -19.58 -5.35 -8.19
CA ASN A 106 -19.46 -4.17 -9.03
C ASN A 106 -18.54 -4.38 -10.25
N SER A 107 -18.19 -5.64 -10.58
CA SER A 107 -17.13 -5.93 -11.56
C SER A 107 -17.42 -5.29 -12.92
N LYS A 108 -18.67 -5.40 -13.41
CA LYS A 108 -19.09 -4.79 -14.68
C LYS A 108 -18.83 -3.28 -14.75
N LYS A 109 -19.18 -2.53 -13.70
CA LYS A 109 -18.94 -1.07 -13.66
C LYS A 109 -17.46 -0.74 -13.67
N LEU A 110 -16.67 -1.52 -12.93
CA LEU A 110 -15.23 -1.34 -12.82
C LEU A 110 -14.53 -1.68 -14.14
N GLU A 111 -14.91 -2.78 -14.77
CA GLU A 111 -14.41 -3.22 -16.07
C GLU A 111 -14.74 -2.20 -17.16
N GLU A 112 -15.98 -1.71 -17.22
CA GLU A 112 -16.39 -0.64 -18.15
C GLU A 112 -15.57 0.65 -17.94
N HIS A 113 -15.37 1.05 -16.68
CA HIS A 113 -14.56 2.23 -16.36
C HIS A 113 -13.08 2.05 -16.74
N PHE A 114 -12.49 0.89 -16.44
CA PHE A 114 -11.10 0.59 -16.82
C PHE A 114 -10.92 0.52 -18.34
N ALA A 115 -11.88 -0.05 -19.07
CA ALA A 115 -11.86 -0.06 -20.52
C ALA A 115 -11.84 1.37 -21.08
N GLN A 116 -12.65 2.27 -20.53
CA GLN A 116 -12.68 3.68 -20.93
C GLN A 116 -11.34 4.40 -20.65
N LEU A 117 -10.72 4.15 -19.50
CA LEU A 117 -9.40 4.71 -19.17
C LEU A 117 -8.33 4.23 -20.15
N LEU A 118 -8.32 2.93 -20.45
CA LEU A 118 -7.36 2.32 -21.37
C LEU A 118 -7.58 2.78 -22.82
N GLU A 119 -8.83 2.92 -23.26
CA GLU A 119 -9.16 3.45 -24.58
C GLU A 119 -8.67 4.90 -24.75
N LYS A 120 -8.83 5.71 -23.69
CA LYS A 120 -8.43 7.12 -23.69
C LYS A 120 -6.92 7.32 -23.62
N ASP A 121 -6.26 6.65 -22.67
CA ASP A 121 -4.88 6.95 -22.30
C ASP A 121 -3.87 5.90 -22.83
N GLY A 122 -4.37 4.80 -23.43
CA GLY A 122 -3.57 3.67 -23.96
C GLY A 122 -2.91 2.80 -22.90
N GLN A 123 -2.81 3.30 -21.66
CA GLN A 123 -2.28 2.64 -20.49
C GLN A 123 -2.79 3.33 -19.23
N VAL A 124 -2.77 2.60 -18.12
CA VAL A 124 -3.04 3.15 -16.80
C VAL A 124 -1.78 3.01 -15.96
N VAL A 125 -1.33 4.13 -15.37
CA VAL A 125 -0.20 4.15 -14.43
C VAL A 125 -0.75 4.35 -13.03
N VAL A 126 -0.37 3.45 -12.13
CA VAL A 126 -0.72 3.54 -10.70
C VAL A 126 0.56 3.78 -9.93
N ASP A 127 0.65 4.97 -9.33
CA ASP A 127 1.75 5.30 -8.45
C ASP A 127 1.66 4.47 -7.18
N ILE A 128 2.68 3.63 -6.97
CA ILE A 128 2.90 2.90 -5.73
C ILE A 128 4.29 3.26 -5.21
N ALA A 129 4.52 3.01 -3.93
CA ALA A 129 5.83 3.16 -3.34
C ALA A 129 6.14 2.01 -2.40
N THR A 130 7.43 1.75 -2.18
CA THR A 130 7.90 0.91 -1.08
C THR A 130 8.48 1.81 0.00
N ILE A 131 8.09 1.55 1.25
CA ILE A 131 8.57 2.29 2.42
C ILE A 131 9.62 1.44 3.14
N PHE A 132 10.80 2.02 3.33
CA PHE A 132 11.88 1.46 4.12
C PHE A 132 12.03 2.21 5.43
N TYR A 133 12.17 1.46 6.51
CA TYR A 133 12.52 2.01 7.81
C TYR A 133 13.98 1.66 8.10
N HIS A 134 14.84 2.67 8.11
CA HIS A 134 16.24 2.54 8.47
C HIS A 134 16.41 2.90 9.94
N CYS A 135 16.70 1.88 10.75
CA CYS A 135 16.70 1.97 12.20
C CYS A 135 18.13 1.85 12.74
N TYR A 136 18.61 2.88 13.45
CA TYR A 136 19.99 2.98 13.92
C TYR A 136 20.10 2.80 15.44
N LYS A 137 21.14 2.09 15.89
CA LYS A 137 21.36 1.72 17.29
C LYS A 137 22.30 2.66 18.05
#